data_AF-I3CCR5-F1
#
_entry.id   AF-I3CCR5-F1
#
_cell.length_a   1.000
_cell.length_b   1.000
_cell.length_c   1.000
_cell.angle_alpha   90.00
_cell.angle_beta   90.00
_cell.angle_gamma   90.00
#
_symmetry.space_group_name_H-M   'P 1'
#
loop_
_entity.id
_entity.type
_entity.pdbx_description
1 polymer ?
#
loop_
_entity_poly.entity_id
_entity_poly.type
_entity_poly.pdbx_seq_one_letter_code
_entity_poly.pdbx_strand_id
1 'polypeptide(L)' 'MRYLSFFSVLVCLLTLTACYEDPKDVTLHHQGQYKGQADNLPPAEQRTAQLAARFKMVQADR' A
#
# COMPACT_ATOMS: atom_id res chain seq x y z
N MET A 1 35.89 -27.87 4.66
CA MET A 1 35.18 -26.82 5.44
C MET A 1 35.02 -25.49 4.68
N ARG A 2 35.96 -25.07 3.82
CA ARG A 2 35.85 -23.80 3.06
C ARG A 2 34.59 -23.66 2.20
N TYR A 3 34.14 -24.74 1.54
CA TYR A 3 32.94 -24.73 0.69
C TYR A 3 31.61 -24.65 1.47
N LEU A 4 31.61 -25.07 2.75
CA LEU A 4 30.42 -25.04 3.59
C LEU A 4 30.02 -23.59 3.95
N SER A 5 31.00 -22.70 4.16
CA SER A 5 30.76 -21.27 4.34
C SER A 5 30.23 -20.60 3.06
N PHE A 6 30.75 -20.96 1.89
CA PHE A 6 30.22 -20.43 0.63
C PHE A 6 28.76 -20.84 0.40
N PHE A 7 28.42 -22.08 0.76
CA PHE A 7 27.06 -22.58 0.69
C PHE A 7 26.12 -21.81 1.64
N SER A 8 26.55 -21.52 2.87
CA SER A 8 25.72 -20.75 3.82
C SER A 8 25.48 -19.32 3.34
N VAL A 9 26.49 -18.67 2.76
CA VAL A 9 26.35 -17.32 2.20
C VAL A 9 25.38 -17.30 1.02
N LEU A 10 25.45 -18.31 0.15
CA LEU A 10 24.54 -18.46 -0.99
C LEU A 10 23.08 -18.59 -0.52
N VAL A 11 22.82 -19.40 0.50
CA VAL A 11 21.47 -19.60 1.05
C VAL A 11 20.92 -18.30 1.65
N CYS A 12 21.73 -17.54 2.40
CA CYS A 12 21.31 -16.25 2.94
C CYS A 12 20.94 -15.23 1.85
N LEU A 13 21.69 -15.20 0.75
CA LEU A 13 21.41 -14.28 -0.36
C LEU A 13 20.08 -14.61 -1.05
N LEU A 14 19.74 -15.89 -1.19
CA LEU A 14 18.47 -16.33 -1.78
C LEU A 14 17.26 -16.03 -0.88
N THR A 15 17.43 -16.02 0.44
CA THR A 15 16.35 -15.62 1.36
C THR A 15 16.03 -14.14 1.33
N LEU A 16 17.02 -13.28 1.02
CA LEU A 16 16.78 -11.83 0.90
C LEU A 16 15.87 -11.49 -0.29
N THR A 17 15.98 -12.23 -1.41
CA THR A 17 15.13 -12.01 -2.58
C THR A 17 13.70 -12.52 -2.39
N ALA A 18 13.48 -13.46 -1.45
CA ALA A 18 12.16 -13.99 -1.13
C ALA A 18 11.37 -13.13 -0.13
N CYS A 19 12.02 -12.16 0.54
CA CYS A 19 11.38 -11.23 1.47
C CYS A 19 10.96 -9.90 0.84
N TYR A 20 11.27 -9.68 -0.44
CA TYR A 20 10.65 -8.60 -1.19
C TYR A 20 9.29 -9.10 -1.68
N GLU A 21 8.23 -8.82 -0.91
CA GLU A 21 6.91 -8.69 -1.53
C GLU A 21 7.08 -7.61 -2.62
N ASP A 22 6.77 -7.95 -3.87
CA ASP A 22 6.63 -6.94 -4.92
C ASP A 22 5.81 -5.79 -4.34
N PRO A 23 6.19 -4.52 -4.55
CA PRO A 23 5.42 -3.40 -4.03
C PRO A 23 3.99 -3.60 -4.50
N LYS A 24 3.10 -4.03 -3.59
CA LYS A 24 1.67 -4.20 -3.86
C LYS A 24 1.26 -2.97 -4.62
N ASP A 25 0.87 -3.15 -5.88
CA ASP A 25 0.64 -2.07 -6.84
C ASP A 25 0.00 -0.89 -6.12
N VAL A 26 0.81 0.13 -5.82
CA VAL A 26 0.30 1.32 -5.15
C VAL A 26 -0.45 2.04 -6.23
N THR A 27 -1.75 1.75 -6.35
CA THR A 27 -2.63 2.45 -7.29
C THR A 27 -2.73 3.89 -6.84
N LEU A 28 -1.86 4.74 -7.39
CA LEU A 28 -2.01 6.20 -7.35
C LEU A 28 -3.25 6.55 -8.16
N HIS A 29 -4.39 6.64 -7.48
CA HIS A 29 -5.63 7.09 -8.11
C HIS A 29 -5.48 8.52 -8.61
N HIS A 30 -6.01 8.82 -9.79
CA HIS A 30 -6.01 10.18 -10.33
C HIS A 30 -6.80 11.13 -9.42
N GLN A 31 -6.49 12.43 -9.49
CA GLN A 31 -7.27 13.44 -8.77
C GLN A 31 -8.75 13.32 -9.11
N GLY A 32 -9.60 13.30 -8.09
CA GLY A 32 -11.04 13.07 -8.26
C GLY A 32 -11.42 11.60 -8.44
N GLN A 33 -10.53 10.63 -8.14
CA GLN A 33 -10.87 9.21 -8.06
C GLN A 33 -10.64 8.67 -6.64
N TYR A 34 -11.64 7.99 -6.10
CA TYR A 34 -11.57 7.27 -4.82
C TYR A 34 -11.92 5.81 -5.05
N LYS A 35 -11.03 4.89 -4.62
CA LYS A 35 -11.16 3.43 -4.85
C LYS A 35 -11.44 3.05 -6.32
N GLY A 36 -10.78 3.74 -7.25
CA GLY A 36 -10.93 3.49 -8.70
C GLY A 36 -12.21 4.02 -9.34
N GLN A 37 -13.06 4.76 -8.59
CA GLN A 37 -14.26 5.40 -9.14
C GLN A 37 -14.20 6.93 -9.03
N ALA A 38 -14.92 7.62 -9.90
CA ALA A 38 -15.05 9.07 -9.84
C ALA A 38 -15.63 9.51 -8.48
N ASP A 39 -14.92 10.40 -7.80
CA ASP A 39 -15.31 10.92 -6.50
C ASP A 39 -16.29 12.08 -6.68
N ASN A 40 -17.58 11.75 -6.69
CA ASN A 40 -18.66 12.73 -6.72
C ASN A 40 -18.82 13.40 -5.34
N LEU A 41 -17.96 14.37 -5.07
CA LEU A 41 -18.07 15.22 -3.89
C LEU A 41 -19.25 16.22 -4.06
N PRO A 42 -20.12 16.34 -3.06
CA PRO A 42 -21.23 17.29 -3.10
C PRO A 42 -20.74 18.75 -3.05
N PRO A 43 -21.65 19.70 -3.28
CA PRO A 43 -21.39 21.13 -3.11
C PRO A 43 -20.81 21.45 -1.73
N ALA A 44 -20.07 22.56 -1.63
CA ALA A 44 -19.24 22.89 -0.46
C ALA A 44 -19.98 22.83 0.89
N GLU A 45 -21.26 23.18 0.93
CA GLU A 45 -22.10 23.15 2.14
C GLU A 45 -22.27 21.76 2.75
N GLN A 46 -22.31 20.70 1.94
CA GLN A 46 -22.55 19.32 2.40
C GLN A 46 -21.26 18.49 2.49
N ARG A 47 -20.14 19.07 2.03
CA ARG A 47 -18.87 18.37 1.85
C ARG A 47 -18.17 18.03 3.16
N THR A 48 -18.27 18.90 4.16
CA THR A 48 -17.60 18.75 5.47
C THR A 48 -18.06 17.51 6.23
N ALA A 49 -19.37 17.25 6.28
CA ALA A 49 -19.91 16.08 6.98
C ALA A 49 -19.46 14.76 6.31
N GLN A 50 -19.48 14.71 4.97
CA GLN A 50 -19.09 13.51 4.23
C GLN A 50 -17.58 13.26 4.30
N LEU A 51 -16.75 14.30 4.23
CA LEU A 51 -15.30 14.18 4.41
C LEU A 51 -14.94 13.72 5.82
N ALA A 52 -15.62 14.25 6.85
CA ALA A 52 -15.41 13.82 8.23
C ALA A 52 -15.75 12.33 8.43
N ALA A 53 -16.84 11.84 7.82
CA ALA A 53 -17.21 10.43 7.85
C ALA A 53 -16.17 9.55 7.14
N ARG A 54 -15.70 9.95 5.95
CA ARG A 54 -14.67 9.24 5.19
C ARG A 54 -13.34 9.18 5.95
N PHE A 55 -12.95 10.27 6.61
CA PHE A 55 -11.72 10.31 7.40
C PHE A 55 -11.74 9.31 8.56
N LYS A 56 -12.89 9.13 9.23
CA LYS A 56 -13.05 8.10 10.27
C LYS A 56 -12.95 6.68 9.72
N MET A 57 -13.49 6.41 8.53
CA MET A 57 -13.38 5.08 7.89
C MET A 57 -11.92 4.71 7.58
N VAL A 58 -11.10 5.67 7.13
CA VAL A 58 -9.68 5.43 6.85
C VAL A 58 -8.88 5.13 8.12
N GLN A 59 -9.28 5.67 9.28
CA GLN A 59 -8.60 5.40 10.55
C GLN A 59 -8.94 4.01 11.13
N ALA A 60 -10.10 3.44 10.79
CA ALA A 60 -10.50 2.10 11.23
C ALA A 60 -9.86 0.97 10.42
N ASP A 61 -9.25 1.30 9.27
CA ASP A 61 -8.59 0.36 8.35
C ASP A 61 -7.07 0.27 8.60
N ARG A 62 -6.55 0.97 9.63
CA ARG A 62 -5.18 0.80 10.16
C ARG A 62 -5.18 -0.16 11.34
#